data_AF-A0AA90UI42-F1
#
_entry.id   AF-A0AA90UI42-F1
#
_cell.length_a   1.000
_cell.length_b   1.000
_cell.length_c   1.000
_cell.angle_alpha   90.00
_cell.angle_beta   90.00
_cell.angle_gamma   90.00
#
_symmetry.space_group_name_H-M   'P 1'
#
loop_
_entity.id
_entity.type
_entity.pdbx_description
1 polymer ?
#
loop_
_entity_poly.entity_id
_entity_poly.type
_entity_poly.pdbx_seq_one_letter_code
_entity_poly.pdbx_strand_id
1 'polypeptide(L)'
;MSIELLLRNLANWILETVDTDNIESFAIAIFGIGVTVFTVLFSFIGSKYDIIKELRDKISNGVASIEEQAQYKIAIRYVSRQRNINKYSIAVCIFSFLLFIMCKVKTLFFLGNRIFQGALDVLYILLILLVVSMVVLVLKDYRRQIKQ
;
A
#
# COMPACT_ATOMS: atom_id res chain seq x y z
N MET A 1 -29.10 -14.89 19.17
CA MET A 1 -27.97 -15.32 18.32
C MET A 1 -26.75 -14.52 18.74
N SER A 2 -25.69 -15.14 19.27
CA SER A 2 -24.54 -14.38 19.77
C SER A 2 -23.71 -13.84 18.61
N ILE A 3 -23.12 -12.65 18.80
CA ILE A 3 -22.25 -11.99 17.81
C ILE A 3 -21.05 -12.89 17.47
N GLU A 4 -20.55 -13.67 18.43
CA GLU A 4 -19.50 -14.66 18.22
C GLU A 4 -19.90 -15.75 17.24
N LEU A 5 -21.14 -16.25 17.30
CA LEU A 5 -21.64 -17.26 16.37
C LEU A 5 -21.72 -16.69 14.94
N LEU A 6 -22.13 -15.42 14.81
CA LEU A 6 -22.17 -14.70 13.54
C LEU A 6 -20.76 -14.51 12.94
N LEU A 7 -19.81 -14.04 13.75
CA LEU A 7 -18.42 -13.86 13.33
C LEU A 7 -17.78 -15.19 12.92
N ARG A 8 -18.04 -16.26 13.68
CA ARG A 8 -17.51 -17.60 13.40
C ARG A 8 -18.11 -18.19 12.12
N ASN A 9 -19.42 -18.00 11.90
CA ASN A 9 -20.09 -18.44 10.69
C ASN A 9 -19.64 -17.63 9.46
N LEU A 10 -19.46 -16.31 9.62
CA LEU A 10 -18.92 -15.46 8.55
C LEU A 10 -17.49 -15.85 8.19
N ALA A 11 -16.64 -16.10 9.19
CA ALA A 11 -15.27 -16.56 8.97
C ALA A 11 -15.25 -17.91 8.26
N ASN A 12 -16.04 -18.89 8.72
CA ASN A 12 -16.13 -20.22 8.08
C ASN A 12 -16.65 -20.13 6.65
N TRP A 13 -17.65 -19.30 6.39
CA TRP A 13 -18.19 -19.10 5.04
C TRP A 13 -17.16 -18.46 4.10
N ILE A 14 -16.39 -17.48 4.57
CA ILE A 14 -15.26 -16.89 3.82
C ILE A 14 -14.20 -17.97 3.56
N LEU A 15 -13.85 -18.78 4.56
CA LEU A 15 -12.84 -19.84 4.44
C LEU A 15 -13.27 -20.95 3.47
N GLU A 16 -14.56 -21.30 3.39
CA GLU A 16 -15.08 -22.31 2.46
C GLU A 16 -15.21 -21.81 1.02
N THR A 17 -15.35 -20.50 0.81
CA THR A 17 -15.53 -19.91 -0.53
C THR A 17 -14.24 -19.45 -1.19
N VAL A 18 -13.15 -19.33 -0.45
CA VAL A 18 -11.86 -18.88 -0.98
C VAL A 18 -11.08 -20.07 -1.51
N ASP A 19 -11.21 -20.32 -2.81
CA ASP A 19 -10.38 -21.29 -3.52
C ASP A 19 -8.92 -20.79 -3.63
N THR A 20 -7.93 -21.65 -3.39
CA THR A 20 -6.53 -21.21 -3.33
C THR A 20 -5.99 -20.66 -4.65
N ASP A 21 -6.52 -21.15 -5.76
CA ASP A 21 -6.16 -20.65 -7.10
C ASP A 21 -6.60 -19.20 -7.30
N ASN A 22 -7.71 -18.81 -6.64
CA ASN A 22 -8.17 -17.42 -6.61
C ASN A 22 -7.28 -16.54 -5.70
N ILE A 23 -6.78 -17.06 -4.57
CA ILE A 23 -5.84 -16.33 -3.70
C ILE A 23 -4.54 -16.04 -4.45
N GLU A 24 -3.98 -17.03 -5.14
CA GLU A 24 -2.71 -16.89 -5.87
C GLU A 24 -2.83 -15.83 -6.98
N SER A 25 -3.88 -15.95 -7.80
CA SER A 25 -4.14 -15.01 -8.90
C SER A 25 -4.38 -13.59 -8.39
N PHE A 26 -5.10 -13.45 -7.28
CA PHE A 26 -5.28 -12.16 -6.63
C PHE A 26 -3.95 -11.58 -6.11
N ALA A 27 -3.13 -12.39 -5.44
CA ALA A 27 -1.86 -11.95 -4.86
C ALA A 27 -0.91 -11.39 -5.94
N ILE A 28 -0.78 -12.06 -7.09
CA ILE A 28 0.07 -11.58 -8.18
C ILE A 28 -0.52 -10.33 -8.88
N ALA A 29 -1.84 -10.26 -9.02
CA ALA A 29 -2.49 -9.07 -9.58
C ALA A 29 -2.30 -7.83 -8.69
N ILE A 30 -2.52 -7.98 -7.37
CA ILE A 30 -2.28 -6.92 -6.39
C ILE A 30 -0.81 -6.53 -6.34
N PHE A 31 0.12 -7.48 -6.50
CA PHE A 31 1.54 -7.16 -6.61
C PHE A 31 1.82 -6.23 -7.79
N GLY A 32 1.33 -6.58 -8.98
CA GLY A 32 1.48 -5.75 -10.18
C GLY A 32 0.93 -4.34 -9.98
N ILE A 33 -0.31 -4.23 -9.47
CA ILE A 33 -0.94 -2.94 -9.16
C ILE A 33 -0.12 -2.16 -8.12
N GLY A 34 0.34 -2.82 -7.06
CA GLY A 34 1.14 -2.22 -6.00
C GLY A 34 2.45 -1.63 -6.53
N VAL A 35 3.14 -2.35 -7.42
CA VAL A 35 4.37 -1.88 -8.08
C VAL A 35 4.08 -0.66 -8.95
N THR A 36 2.98 -0.66 -9.72
CA THR A 36 2.58 0.51 -10.51
C THR A 36 2.31 1.73 -9.63
N VAL A 37 1.53 1.58 -8.56
CA VAL A 37 1.23 2.71 -7.67
C VAL A 37 2.50 3.21 -6.97
N PHE A 38 3.35 2.30 -6.50
CA PHE A 38 4.65 2.66 -5.91
C PHE A 38 5.47 3.51 -6.89
N THR A 39 5.53 3.09 -8.16
CA THR A 39 6.30 3.78 -9.19
C THR A 39 5.76 5.18 -9.46
N VAL A 40 4.43 5.34 -9.54
CA VAL A 40 3.77 6.65 -9.73
C VAL A 40 4.00 7.57 -8.52
N LEU A 41 3.85 7.06 -7.30
CA LEU A 41 4.13 7.86 -6.09
C LEU A 41 5.60 8.25 -6.00
N PHE A 42 6.50 7.34 -6.37
CA PHE A 42 7.93 7.60 -6.39
C PHE A 42 8.32 8.66 -7.41
N SER A 43 7.73 8.64 -8.62
CA SER A 43 8.00 9.68 -9.63
C SER A 43 7.50 11.06 -9.19
N PHE A 44 6.35 11.13 -8.52
CA PHE A 44 5.87 12.38 -7.93
C PHE A 44 6.81 12.92 -6.84
N ILE A 45 7.38 12.05 -6.00
CA ILE A 45 8.40 12.45 -5.02
C ILE A 45 9.64 13.00 -5.73
N GLY A 46 10.14 12.30 -6.75
CA GLY A 46 11.29 12.72 -7.55
C GLY A 46 11.10 14.11 -8.15
N SER A 47 9.96 14.35 -8.81
CA SER A 47 9.65 15.64 -9.45
C SER A 47 9.69 16.83 -8.48
N LYS A 48 9.28 16.62 -7.22
CA LYS A 48 9.30 17.69 -6.20
C LYS A 48 10.67 17.83 -5.54
N TYR A 49 11.50 16.80 -5.58
CA TYR A 49 12.85 16.85 -5.00
C TYR A 49 13.76 17.81 -5.77
N ASP A 50 13.65 17.86 -7.09
CA ASP A 50 14.41 18.79 -7.93
C ASP A 50 14.08 20.26 -7.60
N ILE A 51 12.79 20.56 -7.46
CA ILE A 51 12.31 21.90 -7.03
C ILE A 51 12.84 22.25 -5.62
N ILE A 52 12.79 21.28 -4.69
CA ILE A 52 13.32 21.49 -3.33
C ILE A 52 14.81 21.80 -3.34
N LYS A 53 15.58 21.16 -4.24
CA LYS A 53 17.02 21.38 -4.37
C LYS A 53 17.30 22.80 -4.87
N GLU A 54 16.65 23.23 -5.95
CA GLU A 54 16.81 24.58 -6.49
C GLU A 54 16.44 25.66 -5.47
N LEU A 55 15.29 25.52 -4.82
CA LEU A 55 14.84 26.48 -3.80
C LEU A 55 15.77 26.50 -2.58
N ARG A 56 16.33 25.36 -2.19
CA ARG A 56 17.31 25.29 -1.09
C ARG A 56 18.57 26.08 -1.42
N ASP A 57 19.07 25.97 -2.64
CA ASP A 57 20.29 26.68 -3.06
C ASP A 57 20.05 28.19 -3.05
N LYS A 58 18.90 28.66 -3.56
CA LYS A 58 18.50 30.08 -3.48
C LYS A 58 18.37 30.58 -2.04
N ILE A 59 17.80 29.78 -1.14
CA ILE A 59 17.67 30.11 0.29
C ILE A 59 19.05 30.19 0.95
N SER A 60 19.93 29.22 0.68
CA SER A 60 21.30 29.18 1.23
C SER A 60 22.14 30.36 0.77
N ASN A 61 21.93 30.82 -0.47
CA ASN A 61 22.63 31.97 -1.04
C ASN A 61 22.02 33.32 -0.62
N GLY A 62 20.95 33.32 0.19
CA GLY A 62 20.29 34.55 0.67
C GLY A 62 19.52 35.32 -0.39
N VAL A 63 19.30 34.73 -1.57
CA VAL A 63 18.63 35.37 -2.73
C VAL A 63 17.15 35.01 -2.82
N ALA A 64 16.66 34.13 -1.95
CA ALA A 64 15.28 33.65 -2.00
C ALA A 64 14.27 34.67 -1.51
N SER A 65 13.22 34.86 -2.29
CA SER A 65 12.03 35.63 -1.93
C SER A 65 11.19 34.94 -0.83
N ILE A 66 10.30 35.70 -0.18
CA ILE A 66 9.34 35.16 0.80
C ILE A 66 8.45 34.09 0.16
N GLU A 67 8.08 34.28 -1.11
CA GLU A 67 7.27 33.33 -1.86
C GLU A 67 8.02 32.00 -2.08
N GLU A 68 9.28 32.05 -2.50
CA GLU A 68 10.12 30.87 -2.70
C GLU A 68 10.35 30.09 -1.40
N GLN A 69 10.48 30.77 -0.26
CA GLN A 69 10.54 30.13 1.06
C GLN A 69 9.23 29.42 1.42
N ALA A 70 8.09 30.03 1.10
CA ALA A 70 6.78 29.41 1.30
C ALA A 70 6.61 28.17 0.42
N GLN A 71 6.97 28.27 -0.87
CA GLN A 71 6.94 27.14 -1.82
C GLN A 71 7.83 25.98 -1.37
N TYR A 72 9.03 26.27 -0.87
CA TYR A 72 9.93 25.26 -0.30
C TYR A 72 9.28 24.49 0.85
N LYS A 73 8.66 25.21 1.80
CA LYS A 73 7.99 24.60 2.96
C LYS A 73 6.75 23.78 2.57
N ILE A 74 6.07 24.15 1.48
CA ILE A 74 4.95 23.38 0.91
C ILE A 74 5.48 22.10 0.25
N ALA A 75 6.53 22.21 -0.57
CA ALA A 75 7.12 21.10 -1.29
C ALA A 75 7.68 20.02 -0.35
N ILE A 76 8.39 20.40 0.72
CA ILE A 76 8.87 19.45 1.74
C ILE A 76 7.71 18.72 2.42
N ARG A 77 6.65 19.45 2.79
CA ARG A 77 5.46 18.86 3.42
C ARG A 77 4.77 17.87 2.49
N TYR A 78 4.69 18.20 1.19
CA TYR A 78 4.17 17.28 0.17
C TYR A 78 5.03 16.02 0.06
N VAL A 79 6.35 16.15 -0.08
CA VAL A 79 7.26 15.00 -0.22
C VAL A 79 7.22 14.10 1.00
N SER A 80 7.25 14.66 2.21
CA SER A 80 7.14 13.90 3.46
C SER A 80 5.85 13.07 3.51
N ARG A 81 4.73 13.66 3.08
CA ARG A 81 3.42 13.01 3.05
C ARG A 81 3.36 11.90 1.99
N GLN A 82 3.82 12.18 0.77
CA GLN A 82 3.89 11.15 -0.28
C GLN A 82 4.78 9.99 0.13
N ARG A 83 5.92 10.27 0.79
CA ARG A 83 6.81 9.22 1.31
C ARG A 83 6.11 8.34 2.35
N ASN A 84 5.28 8.91 3.20
CA ASN A 84 4.50 8.14 4.17
C ASN A 84 3.42 7.27 3.50
N ILE A 85 2.72 7.78 2.49
CA ILE A 85 1.76 6.98 1.71
C ILE A 85 2.49 5.86 0.97
N ASN A 86 3.66 6.15 0.39
CA ASN A 86 4.42 5.19 -0.39
C ASN A 86 4.91 3.99 0.43
N LYS A 87 5.10 4.14 1.75
CA LYS A 87 5.39 3.00 2.65
C LYS A 87 4.29 1.94 2.61
N TYR A 88 3.03 2.34 2.50
CA TYR A 88 1.91 1.40 2.38
C TYR A 88 1.95 0.67 1.04
N SER A 89 2.32 1.35 -0.04
CA SER A 89 2.49 0.71 -1.35
C SER A 89 3.60 -0.35 -1.31
N ILE A 90 4.73 -0.04 -0.67
CA ILE A 90 5.83 -1.01 -0.47
C ILE A 90 5.34 -2.21 0.35
N ALA A 91 4.61 -1.96 1.44
CA ALA A 91 4.03 -3.03 2.26
C ALA A 91 3.08 -3.91 1.43
N VAL A 92 2.19 -3.32 0.61
CA VAL A 92 1.29 -4.07 -0.29
C VAL A 92 2.10 -5.00 -1.17
N CYS A 93 3.13 -4.48 -1.85
CA CYS A 93 3.99 -5.29 -2.72
C CYS A 93 4.65 -6.46 -1.98
N ILE A 94 5.21 -6.21 -0.80
CA ILE A 94 5.91 -7.25 -0.03
C ILE A 94 4.91 -8.32 0.42
N PHE A 95 3.79 -7.91 1.01
CA PHE A 95 2.78 -8.85 1.52
C PHE A 95 2.12 -9.65 0.38
N SER A 96 1.83 -9.02 -0.76
CA SER A 96 1.25 -9.71 -1.91
C SER A 96 2.23 -10.70 -2.55
N PHE A 97 3.51 -10.34 -2.66
CA PHE A 97 4.53 -11.25 -3.18
C PHE A 97 4.80 -12.42 -2.24
N LEU A 98 4.84 -12.16 -0.93
CA LEU A 98 5.00 -13.19 0.09
C LEU A 98 3.81 -14.15 0.10
N LEU A 99 2.58 -13.62 0.01
CA LEU A 99 1.37 -14.45 -0.10
C LEU A 99 1.43 -15.35 -1.35
N PHE A 100 1.81 -14.80 -2.50
CA PHE A 100 1.99 -15.57 -3.73
C PHE A 100 3.00 -16.72 -3.57
N ILE A 101 4.18 -16.45 -2.99
CA ILE A 101 5.19 -17.48 -2.72
C ILE A 101 4.63 -18.55 -1.78
N MET A 102 3.93 -18.14 -0.70
CA MET A 102 3.37 -19.08 0.26
C MET A 102 2.27 -19.96 -0.35
N CYS A 103 1.46 -19.44 -1.27
CA CYS A 103 0.53 -20.25 -2.07
C CYS A 103 1.29 -21.31 -2.88
N LYS A 104 2.36 -20.94 -3.60
CA LYS A 104 3.18 -21.92 -4.35
C LYS A 104 3.83 -22.97 -3.45
N VAL A 105 4.37 -22.58 -2.30
CA VAL A 105 4.96 -23.50 -1.32
C VAL A 105 3.90 -24.48 -0.81
N LYS A 106 2.70 -24.02 -0.50
CA LYS A 106 1.59 -24.90 -0.09
C LYS A 106 1.29 -25.93 -1.17
N THR A 107 1.11 -25.48 -2.41
CA THR A 107 0.77 -26.34 -3.54
C THR A 107 1.83 -27.40 -3.82
N LEU A 108 3.12 -27.06 -3.64
CA LEU A 108 4.24 -27.98 -3.92
C LEU A 108 4.55 -28.95 -2.77
N PHE A 109 4.48 -28.51 -1.51
CA PHE A 109 5.02 -29.28 -0.38
C PHE A 109 4.00 -29.67 0.69
N PHE A 110 2.86 -28.98 0.76
CA PHE A 110 1.88 -29.13 1.86
C PHE A 110 0.45 -29.26 1.34
N LEU A 111 0.28 -30.01 0.24
CA LEU A 111 -1.02 -30.28 -0.34
C LEU A 111 -1.95 -30.90 0.72
N GLY A 112 -3.07 -30.23 1.02
CA GLY A 112 -4.05 -30.69 2.01
C GLY A 112 -3.80 -30.27 3.47
N ASN A 113 -2.73 -29.53 3.78
CA ASN A 113 -2.50 -29.04 5.14
C ASN A 113 -3.47 -27.88 5.51
N ARG A 114 -4.45 -28.18 6.36
CA ARG A 114 -5.48 -27.22 6.81
C ARG A 114 -4.94 -26.07 7.67
N ILE A 115 -3.90 -26.31 8.47
CA ILE A 115 -3.29 -25.28 9.32
C ILE A 115 -2.57 -24.25 8.42
N PHE A 116 -1.85 -24.74 7.42
CA PHE A 116 -1.17 -23.88 6.45
C PHE A 116 -2.19 -23.05 5.64
N GLN A 117 -3.33 -23.66 5.27
CA GLN A 117 -4.42 -22.92 4.62
C GLN A 117 -4.95 -21.78 5.49
N GLY A 118 -5.26 -22.04 6.76
CA GLY A 118 -5.75 -20.98 7.66
C GLY A 118 -4.74 -19.82 7.81
N ALA A 119 -3.44 -20.10 7.77
CA ALA A 119 -2.42 -19.06 7.77
C ALA A 119 -2.43 -18.20 6.48
N LEU A 120 -2.63 -18.83 5.32
CA LEU A 120 -2.81 -18.12 4.04
C LEU A 120 -4.06 -17.24 4.07
N ASP A 121 -5.16 -17.74 4.62
CA ASP A 121 -6.43 -17.00 4.66
C ASP A 121 -6.31 -15.75 5.56
N VAL A 122 -5.64 -15.87 6.72
CA VAL A 122 -5.34 -14.73 7.59
C VAL A 122 -4.46 -13.71 6.87
N LEU A 123 -3.43 -14.16 6.15
CA LEU A 123 -2.54 -13.29 5.38
C LEU A 123 -3.28 -12.60 4.23
N TYR A 124 -4.21 -13.30 3.58
CA TYR A 124 -5.08 -12.77 2.52
C TYR A 124 -6.01 -11.67 3.05
N ILE A 125 -6.69 -11.90 4.17
CA ILE A 125 -7.53 -10.89 4.83
C ILE A 125 -6.68 -9.66 5.22
N LEU A 126 -5.49 -9.88 5.78
CA LEU A 126 -4.57 -8.80 6.13
C LEU A 126 -4.16 -7.99 4.89
N LEU A 127 -3.88 -8.65 3.76
CA LEU A 127 -3.55 -7.99 2.50
C LEU A 127 -4.72 -7.13 2.00
N ILE A 128 -5.96 -7.63 2.06
CA ILE A 128 -7.15 -6.85 1.69
C ILE A 128 -7.27 -5.60 2.56
N LEU A 129 -7.13 -5.73 3.88
CA LEU A 129 -7.19 -4.59 4.80
C LEU A 129 -6.10 -3.56 4.47
N LEU A 130 -4.90 -4.02 4.14
CA LEU A 130 -3.79 -3.17 3.75
C LEU A 130 -4.09 -2.41 2.44
N VAL A 131 -4.63 -3.09 1.43
CA VAL A 131 -5.06 -2.46 0.16
C VAL A 131 -6.14 -1.41 0.40
N VAL A 132 -7.17 -1.73 1.17
CA VAL A 132 -8.24 -0.77 1.52
C VAL A 132 -7.67 0.44 2.25
N SER A 133 -6.77 0.24 3.21
CA SER A 133 -6.13 1.33 3.94
C SER A 133 -5.33 2.25 3.00
N MET A 134 -4.61 1.67 2.04
CA MET A 134 -3.83 2.41 1.05
C MET A 134 -4.75 3.25 0.15
N VAL A 135 -5.84 2.68 -0.36
CA VAL A 135 -6.82 3.40 -1.19
C VAL A 135 -7.41 4.59 -0.42
N VAL A 136 -7.82 4.38 0.84
CA VAL A 136 -8.38 5.46 1.68
C VAL A 136 -7.35 6.57 1.89
N LEU A 137 -6.08 6.24 2.14
CA LEU A 137 -5.01 7.23 2.31
C LEU A 137 -4.75 8.03 1.04
N VAL A 138 -4.69 7.37 -0.12
CA VAL A 138 -4.50 8.03 -1.42
C VAL A 138 -5.68 8.96 -1.72
N LEU A 139 -6.92 8.52 -1.54
CA LEU A 139 -8.11 9.35 -1.76
C LEU A 139 -8.17 10.54 -0.80
N LYS A 140 -7.81 10.34 0.46
CA LYS A 140 -7.75 11.41 1.46
C LYS A 140 -6.69 12.46 1.08
N ASP A 141 -5.55 12.02 0.56
CA ASP A 141 -4.50 12.91 0.10
C ASP A 141 -4.95 13.71 -1.13
N TYR A 142 -5.54 13.04 -2.12
CA TYR A 142 -6.04 13.66 -3.34
C TYR A 142 -7.12 14.71 -3.05
N ARG A 143 -8.11 14.38 -2.20
CA ARG A 143 -9.16 15.32 -1.78
C ARG A 143 -8.59 16.55 -1.09
N ARG A 144 -7.48 16.41 -0.37
CA ARG A 144 -6.81 17.53 0.29
C ARG A 144 -6.13 18.44 -0.72
N GLN A 145 -5.56 17.90 -1.79
CA GLN A 145 -4.91 18.68 -2.84
C GLN A 145 -5.92 19.50 -3.65
N ILE A 146 -7.13 18.98 -3.91
CA ILE A 146 -8.20 19.73 -4.61
C ILE A 146 -8.71 20.93 -3.79
N LYS A 147 -8.65 20.85 -2.46
CA LYS A 147 -9.12 21.91 -1.55
C LYS A 147 -8.09 23.00 -1.29
N GLN A 148 -6.84 22.83 -1.73
CA GLN A 148 -5.75 23.80 -1.60
C GLN A 148 -5.64 24.63 -2.87
#